data_AF-A0A930P9J5-F1
#
_entry.id   AF-A0A930P9J5-F1
#
_cell.length_a   1.000
_cell.length_b   1.000
_cell.length_c   1.000
_cell.angle_alpha   90.00
_cell.angle_beta   90.00
_cell.angle_gamma   90.00
#
_symmetry.space_group_name_H-M   'P 1'
#
loop_
_entity.id
_entity.type
_entity.pdbx_description
1 polymer ?
#
loop_
_entity_poly.entity_id
_entity_poly.type
_entity_poly.pdbx_seq_one_letter_code
_entity_poly.pdbx_strand_id
1 'polypeptide(L)'
;MQFIKSVFIALALFSTIGGTTASTKRNTNIQSGTVYICTGPKARKYHSSQNCRGLNRCSGSIKGLSMSAAKSKGFSPCRICFR
;
A
#
# COMPACT_ATOMS: atom_id res chain seq x y z
N MET A 1 2.26 24.38 34.15
CA MET A 1 2.82 23.12 34.68
C MET A 1 1.92 22.61 35.80
N GLN A 2 1.81 21.28 35.94
CA GLN A 2 1.15 20.50 37.02
C GLN A 2 -0.38 20.35 36.91
N PHE A 3 -0.91 19.17 36.53
CA PHE A 3 -1.05 17.89 37.26
C PHE A 3 -1.98 17.94 38.48
N ILE A 4 -3.21 17.48 38.32
CA ILE A 4 -4.08 16.88 39.37
C ILE A 4 -5.24 16.18 38.64
N LYS A 5 -5.21 14.85 38.45
CA LYS A 5 -5.62 13.77 39.36
C LYS A 5 -7.11 13.80 39.73
N SER A 6 -7.80 12.82 39.16
CA SER A 6 -8.84 11.99 39.79
C SER A 6 -10.12 12.67 40.28
N VAL A 7 -11.20 12.48 39.52
CA VAL A 7 -12.55 12.47 40.06
C VAL A 7 -13.18 11.12 39.73
N PHE A 8 -13.34 10.32 40.79
CA PHE A 8 -14.28 9.22 40.87
C PHE A 8 -15.69 9.72 40.55
N ILE A 9 -16.54 8.85 39.99
CA ILE A 9 -17.94 8.61 40.41
C ILE A 9 -18.81 8.20 39.20
N ALA A 10 -19.63 7.20 39.48
CA ALA A 10 -20.85 6.80 38.78
C ALA A 10 -20.68 5.99 37.49
N LEU A 11 -20.67 4.67 37.72
CA LEU A 11 -21.44 3.69 36.97
C LEU A 11 -22.89 4.20 36.79
N ALA A 12 -23.10 5.03 35.78
CA ALA A 12 -24.42 5.40 35.29
C ALA A 12 -24.57 4.85 33.88
N LEU A 13 -25.61 4.04 33.73
CA LEU A 13 -26.19 3.48 32.52
C LEU A 13 -26.24 4.50 31.37
N PHE A 14 -25.15 4.62 30.61
CA PHE A 14 -25.17 5.27 29.31
C PHE A 14 -25.29 4.20 28.24
N SER A 15 -26.56 3.97 27.89
CA SER A 15 -27.08 3.54 26.60
C SER A 15 -26.02 3.36 25.51
N THR A 16 -25.84 2.12 25.06
CA THR A 16 -25.49 1.74 23.69
C THR A 16 -24.93 2.87 22.81
N ILE A 17 -23.72 3.35 23.09
CA ILE A 17 -23.00 4.16 22.10
C ILE A 17 -22.34 3.13 21.20
N GLY A 18 -23.12 2.70 20.20
CA GLY A 18 -22.63 1.92 19.07
C GLY A 18 -21.38 2.60 18.55
N GLY A 19 -20.24 1.92 18.68
CA GLY A 19 -18.98 2.36 18.13
C GLY A 19 -19.14 2.52 16.62
N THR A 20 -19.36 3.75 16.16
CA THR A 20 -19.11 4.08 14.77
C THR A 20 -17.60 4.10 14.62
N THR A 21 -17.05 2.95 14.26
CA THR A 21 -15.71 2.89 13.69
C THR A 21 -15.77 3.75 12.43
N ALA A 22 -15.28 4.98 12.53
CA ALA A 22 -14.93 5.79 11.39
C ALA A 22 -13.80 5.06 10.66
N SER A 23 -14.19 4.12 9.78
CA SER A 23 -13.31 3.57 8.77
C SER A 23 -13.00 4.74 7.86
N THR A 24 -11.84 5.36 8.11
CA THR A 24 -11.20 6.27 7.17
C THR A 24 -11.08 5.54 5.85
N LYS A 25 -12.07 5.80 4.98
CA LYS A 25 -12.03 5.49 3.55
C LYS A 25 -10.70 6.05 3.05
N ARG A 26 -9.70 5.18 2.85
CA ARG A 26 -8.44 5.59 2.22
C ARG A 26 -8.79 6.10 0.83
N ASN A 27 -8.87 7.41 0.70
CA ASN A 27 -8.89 8.07 -0.58
C ASN A 27 -7.49 7.88 -1.19
N THR A 28 -7.29 6.75 -1.87
CA THR A 28 -6.12 6.54 -2.73
C THR A 28 -6.37 7.22 -4.06
N ASN A 29 -6.57 8.54 -4.03
CA ASN A 29 -6.40 9.37 -5.20
C ASN A 29 -4.89 9.51 -5.45
N ILE A 30 -4.29 8.45 -5.99
CA ILE A 30 -3.14 8.52 -6.89
C ILE A 30 -3.27 7.31 -7.84
N GLN A 31 -4.15 7.40 -8.83
CA GLN A 31 -4.00 6.67 -10.09
C GLN A 31 -2.87 7.33 -10.91
N SER A 32 -1.71 7.58 -10.30
CA SER A 32 -0.47 7.69 -11.07
C SER A 32 0.11 6.28 -11.10
N GLY A 33 0.04 5.64 -12.26
CA GLY A 33 0.17 4.20 -12.46
C GLY A 33 1.27 3.57 -11.63
N THR A 34 0.88 2.88 -10.55
CA THR A 34 1.78 2.04 -9.79
C THR A 34 2.14 0.85 -10.66
N VAL A 35 3.44 0.61 -10.84
CA VAL A 35 3.98 -0.55 -11.51
C VAL A 35 4.69 -1.45 -10.53
N TYR A 36 4.77 -2.72 -10.86
CA TYR A 36 5.33 -3.75 -10.02
C TYR A 36 6.69 -4.18 -10.57
N ILE A 37 7.69 -4.25 -9.70
CA ILE A 37 9.00 -4.83 -10.01
C ILE A 37 9.23 -6.09 -9.17
N CYS A 38 10.03 -6.99 -9.70
CA CYS A 38 10.66 -8.04 -8.92
C CYS A 38 11.97 -7.51 -8.31
N THR A 39 12.29 -7.86 -7.07
CA THR A 39 13.58 -7.50 -6.43
C THR A 39 14.66 -8.57 -6.59
N GLY A 40 14.41 -9.61 -7.37
CA GLY A 40 15.39 -10.67 -7.63
C GLY A 40 16.60 -10.16 -8.43
N PRO A 41 17.76 -10.85 -8.35
CA PRO A 41 19.02 -10.38 -8.94
C PRO A 41 18.96 -10.23 -10.47
N LYS A 42 18.07 -10.99 -11.12
CA LYS A 42 17.87 -10.98 -12.59
C LYS A 42 16.72 -10.08 -13.05
N ALA A 43 16.08 -9.33 -12.14
CA ALA A 43 14.96 -8.46 -12.50
C ALA A 43 15.43 -7.24 -13.31
N ARG A 44 14.84 -7.04 -14.50
CA ARG A 44 15.15 -5.90 -15.40
C ARG A 44 13.88 -5.20 -15.92
N LYS A 45 12.70 -5.72 -15.55
CA LYS A 45 11.41 -5.27 -16.08
C LYS A 45 10.48 -4.78 -14.99
N TYR A 46 9.67 -3.77 -15.30
CA TYR A 46 8.50 -3.38 -14.52
C TYR A 46 7.22 -3.83 -15.23
N HIS A 47 6.18 -4.10 -14.44
CA HIS A 47 4.95 -4.75 -14.85
C HIS A 47 3.74 -3.88 -14.49
N SER A 48 2.74 -3.81 -15.36
CA SER A 48 1.48 -3.09 -15.12
C SER A 48 0.52 -3.88 -14.22
N SER A 49 0.70 -5.20 -14.14
CA SER A 49 -0.15 -6.12 -13.37
C SER A 49 0.70 -7.07 -12.52
N GLN A 50 0.22 -7.35 -11.31
CA GLN A 50 0.81 -8.34 -10.41
C GLN A 50 0.73 -9.77 -10.95
N ASN A 51 -0.28 -10.06 -11.79
CA ASN A 51 -0.53 -11.39 -12.34
C ASN A 51 0.21 -11.64 -13.66
N CYS A 52 1.11 -10.74 -14.07
CA CYS A 52 1.87 -10.91 -15.30
C CYS A 52 2.71 -12.20 -15.24
N ARG A 53 2.61 -13.04 -16.29
CA ARG A 53 3.38 -14.30 -16.42
C ARG A 53 4.87 -14.16 -16.11
N GLY A 54 5.49 -13.05 -16.51
CA GLY A 54 6.90 -12.75 -16.20
C GLY A 54 7.17 -12.40 -14.73
N LEU A 55 6.22 -11.73 -14.06
CA LEU A 55 6.33 -11.36 -12.65
C LEU A 55 6.07 -12.56 -11.73
N ASN A 56 5.17 -13.47 -12.12
CA ASN A 56 4.88 -14.71 -11.37
C ASN A 56 6.09 -15.65 -11.25
N ARG A 57 7.13 -15.46 -12.08
CA ARG A 57 8.41 -16.18 -12.02
C ARG A 57 9.46 -15.47 -11.14
N CYS A 58 9.08 -14.42 -10.43
CA CYS A 58 9.99 -13.67 -9.58
C CYS A 58 10.61 -14.57 -8.51
N SER A 59 11.93 -14.58 -8.41
CA SER A 59 12.69 -15.33 -7.41
C SER A 59 12.95 -14.53 -6.12
N GLY A 60 12.16 -13.48 -5.88
CA GLY A 60 12.34 -12.54 -4.78
C GLY A 60 11.02 -11.89 -4.41
N SER A 61 11.05 -10.68 -3.85
CA SER A 61 9.84 -9.95 -3.47
C SER A 61 9.30 -9.09 -4.62
N ILE A 62 7.99 -8.88 -4.62
CA ILE A 62 7.33 -7.93 -5.52
C ILE A 62 7.17 -6.59 -4.81
N LYS A 63 7.60 -5.50 -5.44
CA LYS A 63 7.44 -4.12 -4.93
C LYS A 63 6.69 -3.25 -5.92
N GLY A 64 5.72 -2.49 -5.44
CA GLY A 64 5.02 -1.45 -6.20
C GLY A 64 5.76 -0.11 -6.09
N LEU A 65 5.93 0.59 -7.22
CA LEU A 65 6.46 1.96 -7.27
C LEU A 65 5.94 2.71 -8.51
N SER A 66 6.25 4.00 -8.63
CA SER A 66 5.85 4.79 -9.81
C SER A 66 6.62 4.38 -11.08
N MET A 67 6.00 4.56 -12.26
CA MET A 67 6.66 4.32 -13.54
C MET A 67 7.97 5.11 -13.69
N SER A 68 7.98 6.38 -13.24
CA SER A 68 9.16 7.23 -13.29
C SER A 68 10.31 6.64 -12.46
N ALA A 69 10.04 6.26 -11.21
CA ALA A 69 11.05 5.64 -10.35
C ALA A 69 11.56 4.30 -10.91
N ALA A 70 10.71 3.53 -11.61
CA ALA A 70 11.13 2.29 -12.26
C ALA A 70 12.09 2.56 -13.42
N LYS A 71 11.78 3.56 -14.25
CA LYS A 71 12.65 4.01 -15.35
C LYS A 71 13.98 4.54 -14.82
N SER A 72 13.96 5.39 -13.79
CA SER A 72 15.19 5.94 -13.18
C SER A 72 16.09 4.86 -12.57
N LYS A 73 15.51 3.74 -12.11
CA LYS A 73 16.25 2.55 -11.64
C LYS A 73 16.73 1.63 -12.77
N GLY A 74 16.52 2.00 -14.04
CA GLY A 74 16.94 1.21 -15.21
C GLY A 74 16.03 0.04 -15.57
N PHE A 75 14.82 -0.04 -15.00
CA PHE A 75 13.84 -1.05 -15.43
C PHE A 75 13.19 -0.64 -16.75
N SER A 76 13.00 -1.61 -17.64
CA SER A 76 12.25 -1.43 -18.90
C SER A 76 10.84 -2.03 -18.82
N PRO A 77 9.86 -1.58 -19.62
CA PRO A 77 8.52 -2.15 -19.59
C PRO A 77 8.52 -3.61 -19.99
N CYS A 78 7.68 -4.41 -19.34
CA CYS A 78 7.46 -5.80 -19.70
C CYS A 78 6.64 -5.90 -21.01
N ARG A 79 7.19 -6.57 -22.03
CA ARG A 79 6.55 -6.77 -23.34
C ARG A 79 5.30 -7.69 -23.32
N ILE A 80 4.93 -8.24 -22.16
CA ILE A 80 3.76 -9.12 -22.00
C ILE A 80 2.55 -8.31 -21.50
N CYS A 81 2.76 -7.41 -20.55
CA CYS A 81 1.67 -6.67 -19.88
C CYS A 81 1.60 -5.18 -20.26
N PHE A 82 2.57 -4.67 -21.04
CA PHE A 82 2.57 -3.33 -21.65
C PHE A 82 2.45 -3.38 -23.18
N ARG A 83 1.92 -4.47 -23.73
CA ARG A 83 1.63 -4.62 -25.14
C ARG A 83 0.19 -4.23 -25.40
#